data_AF-A0A9Y3RZ29-F1
#
_entry.id   AF-A0A9Y3RZ29-F1
#
_cell.length_a   1.000
_cell.length_b   1.000
_cell.length_c   1.000
_cell.angle_alpha   90.00
_cell.angle_beta   90.00
_cell.angle_gamma   90.00
#
_symmetry.space_group_name_H-M   'P 1'
#
loop_
_entity.id
_entity.type
_entity.pdbx_description
1 polymer ?
#
loop_
_entity_poly.entity_id
_entity_poly.type
_entity_poly.pdbx_seq_one_letter_code
_entity_poly.pdbx_strand_id
1 'polypeptide(L)'
;MSVQELLQRVECVITHDELRLAVKQGTTLYSCIKDQSAKSEDHELNPDEMENQTTVERLLAQLDETENAFEQFWSKHHLKLEQCLQLRHFEQDFREVKVSLDSLIDSLNSLSDTGDCVARVEKMLKELKTLEEKAQATLEKAQLHALHGDQLIQSNHYAVDSIRPKCVELRRVCDDFSNEVKKKTDILSKSLQIHQGIDKVNQWCESGIYLLASQAVDKCQSQEGAESALTDIEHFLESAEKNQLTELRNLHNQYEVVLSEDIKGSVLKALKRLEDVQEMFEKRHLSLKRLSAKQTRPIQPVAPRPESSPKRPSVKNTPRTAGGQQPLARRASDNSNKQQAEADLNKKKNIRKAKGGIKIEVMHEESQGGSTHVVVTNETEESLSNRRR
;
A
#
# COMPACT_ATOMS: atom_id res chain seq x y z
N MET A 1 -46.39 -1.58 -2.80
CA MET A 1 -46.30 -3.00 -3.21
C MET A 1 -44.84 -3.42 -3.25
N SER A 2 -44.31 -3.82 -2.10
CA SER A 2 -43.15 -4.72 -2.07
C SER A 2 -43.54 -6.11 -2.61
N VAL A 3 -42.56 -6.95 -2.92
CA VAL A 3 -42.83 -8.36 -3.29
C VAL A 3 -43.48 -9.12 -2.12
N GLN A 4 -43.21 -8.72 -0.87
CA GLN A 4 -43.90 -9.25 0.32
C GLN A 4 -45.39 -8.84 0.36
N GLU A 5 -45.73 -7.58 0.10
CA GLU A 5 -47.15 -7.17 0.00
C GLU A 5 -47.89 -7.94 -1.08
N LEU A 6 -47.21 -8.34 -2.15
CA LEU A 6 -47.81 -9.08 -3.26
C LEU A 6 -47.96 -10.57 -2.91
N LEU A 7 -46.92 -11.19 -2.33
CA LEU A 7 -46.96 -12.55 -1.78
C LEU A 7 -48.01 -12.74 -0.68
N GLN A 8 -48.22 -11.72 0.16
CA GLN A 8 -49.17 -11.77 1.27
C GLN A 8 -50.62 -11.40 0.87
N ARG A 9 -50.86 -11.02 -0.40
CA ARG A 9 -52.19 -10.64 -0.90
C ARG A 9 -52.70 -11.48 -2.07
N VAL A 10 -51.84 -12.26 -2.75
CA VAL A 10 -52.25 -13.14 -3.85
C VAL A 10 -52.81 -14.47 -3.30
N GLU A 11 -54.13 -14.48 -3.21
CA GLU A 11 -55.04 -15.64 -3.34
C GLU A 11 -55.06 -16.70 -2.21
N CYS A 12 -53.94 -17.13 -1.63
CA CYS A 12 -53.93 -18.38 -0.84
C CYS A 12 -54.70 -18.36 0.49
N VAL A 13 -54.75 -17.23 1.20
CA VAL A 13 -55.41 -17.16 2.54
C VAL A 13 -56.92 -17.43 2.42
N ILE A 14 -57.54 -16.93 1.35
CA ILE A 14 -58.98 -17.11 1.09
C ILE A 14 -59.29 -18.59 0.88
N THR A 15 -58.55 -19.26 -0.01
CA THR A 15 -58.77 -20.69 -0.32
C THR A 15 -58.50 -21.61 0.87
N HIS A 16 -57.52 -21.30 1.72
CA HIS A 16 -57.25 -22.07 2.94
C HIS A 16 -58.40 -21.94 3.94
N ASP A 17 -58.83 -20.71 4.25
CA ASP A 17 -59.85 -20.48 5.27
C ASP A 17 -61.25 -20.94 4.81
N GLU A 18 -61.54 -20.90 3.50
CA GLU A 18 -62.73 -21.51 2.90
C GLU A 18 -62.73 -23.04 3.00
N LEU A 19 -61.62 -23.71 2.67
CA LEU A 19 -61.48 -25.17 2.78
C LEU A 19 -61.64 -25.63 4.24
N ARG A 20 -60.98 -24.93 5.16
CA ARG A 20 -61.05 -25.16 6.61
C ARG A 20 -62.42 -24.82 7.22
N LEU A 21 -63.20 -23.94 6.58
CA LEU A 21 -64.60 -23.70 6.93
C LEU A 21 -65.49 -24.83 6.42
N ALA A 22 -65.27 -25.32 5.20
CA ALA A 22 -66.01 -26.45 4.62
C ALA A 22 -65.85 -27.73 5.47
N VAL A 23 -64.64 -28.04 5.96
CA VAL A 23 -64.41 -29.18 6.88
C VAL A 23 -65.22 -29.02 8.17
N LYS A 24 -65.25 -27.83 8.78
CA LYS A 24 -66.05 -27.56 9.99
C LYS A 24 -67.56 -27.66 9.74
N GLN A 25 -68.04 -27.14 8.63
CA GLN A 25 -69.46 -27.22 8.25
C GLN A 25 -69.89 -28.66 7.95
N GLY A 26 -69.07 -29.40 7.20
CA GLY A 26 -69.32 -30.81 6.87
C GLY A 26 -69.28 -31.73 8.09
N THR A 27 -68.30 -31.59 8.97
CA THR A 27 -68.25 -32.36 10.24
C THR A 27 -69.42 -32.02 11.17
N THR A 28 -69.87 -30.77 11.20
CA THR A 28 -71.12 -30.37 11.89
C THR A 28 -72.34 -31.06 11.28
N LEU A 29 -72.48 -31.04 9.94
CA LEU A 29 -73.58 -31.69 9.22
C LEU A 29 -73.63 -33.20 9.46
N TYR A 30 -72.48 -33.90 9.36
CA TYR A 30 -72.38 -35.34 9.63
C TYR A 30 -72.73 -35.67 11.08
N SER A 31 -72.29 -34.83 12.02
CA SER A 31 -72.68 -34.95 13.42
C SER A 31 -74.21 -34.83 13.57
N CYS A 32 -74.85 -33.84 12.94
CA CYS A 32 -76.31 -33.69 12.96
C CYS A 32 -77.08 -34.87 12.36
N ILE A 33 -76.60 -35.46 11.25
CA ILE A 33 -77.21 -36.65 10.64
C ILE A 33 -77.14 -37.84 11.61
N LYS A 34 -75.96 -38.11 12.18
CA LYS A 34 -75.74 -39.17 13.16
C LYS A 34 -76.57 -38.96 14.44
N ASP A 35 -76.67 -37.71 14.88
CA ASP A 35 -77.48 -37.28 16.03
C ASP A 35 -78.99 -37.39 15.80
N GLN A 36 -79.45 -37.42 14.54
CA GLN A 36 -80.86 -37.63 14.20
C GLN A 36 -81.17 -39.13 14.18
N SER A 37 -80.33 -39.93 13.52
CA SER A 37 -80.39 -41.40 13.54
C SER A 37 -80.39 -41.96 14.98
N ALA A 38 -79.56 -41.40 15.87
CA ALA A 38 -79.44 -41.85 17.26
C ALA A 38 -80.60 -41.43 18.20
N LYS A 39 -81.57 -40.62 17.74
CA LYS A 39 -82.71 -40.13 18.56
C LYS A 39 -84.03 -40.84 18.28
N SER A 40 -84.06 -41.74 17.29
CA SER A 40 -85.22 -42.54 16.93
C SER A 40 -85.00 -43.99 17.36
N GLU A 41 -85.42 -44.34 18.58
CA GLU A 41 -85.16 -45.64 19.23
C GLU A 41 -85.75 -46.88 18.51
N ASP A 42 -86.54 -46.69 17.45
CA ASP A 42 -87.28 -47.72 16.72
C ASP A 42 -87.19 -47.54 15.19
N HIS A 43 -86.15 -46.86 14.68
CA HIS A 43 -85.99 -46.55 13.25
C HIS A 43 -84.66 -47.11 12.69
N GLU A 44 -84.75 -48.24 11.98
CA GLU A 44 -83.68 -48.66 11.07
C GLU A 44 -83.57 -47.66 9.92
N LEU A 45 -82.34 -47.20 9.63
CA LEU A 45 -82.08 -46.33 8.49
C LEU A 45 -82.52 -47.01 7.19
N ASN A 46 -83.36 -46.33 6.40
CA ASN A 46 -83.67 -46.78 5.05
C ASN A 46 -82.36 -46.88 4.24
N PRO A 47 -82.16 -47.87 3.35
CA PRO A 47 -80.98 -47.97 2.49
C PRO A 47 -80.49 -46.64 1.86
N ASP A 48 -81.41 -45.78 1.40
CA ASP A 48 -81.06 -44.46 0.85
C ASP A 48 -80.39 -43.55 1.90
N GLU A 49 -80.83 -43.58 3.16
CA GLU A 49 -80.28 -42.78 4.26
C GLU A 49 -78.90 -43.31 4.68
N MET A 50 -78.73 -44.64 4.68
CA MET A 50 -77.47 -45.31 4.95
C MET A 50 -76.43 -45.03 3.85
N GLU A 51 -76.84 -45.02 2.58
CA GLU A 51 -76.00 -44.61 1.45
C GLU A 51 -75.64 -43.12 1.52
N ASN A 52 -76.60 -42.25 1.89
CA ASN A 52 -76.34 -40.83 2.10
C ASN A 52 -75.35 -40.59 3.25
N GLN A 53 -75.51 -41.25 4.40
CA GLN A 53 -74.58 -41.14 5.53
C GLN A 53 -73.17 -41.61 5.13
N THR A 54 -73.06 -42.76 4.46
CA THR A 54 -71.80 -43.29 3.93
C THR A 54 -71.15 -42.35 2.92
N THR A 55 -71.97 -41.69 2.08
CA THR A 55 -71.52 -40.71 1.09
C THR A 55 -71.01 -39.43 1.76
N VAL A 56 -71.68 -38.92 2.79
CA VAL A 56 -71.21 -37.77 3.57
C VAL A 56 -69.89 -38.11 4.27
N GLU A 57 -69.78 -39.27 4.93
CA GLU A 57 -68.54 -39.70 5.60
C GLU A 57 -67.37 -39.81 4.61
N ARG A 58 -67.59 -40.41 3.43
CA ARG A 58 -66.60 -40.48 2.35
C ARG A 58 -66.19 -39.09 1.83
N LEU A 59 -67.14 -38.17 1.68
CA LEU A 59 -66.87 -36.81 1.24
C LEU A 59 -66.07 -36.02 2.29
N LEU A 60 -66.30 -36.24 3.58
CA LEU A 60 -65.48 -35.64 4.64
C LEU A 60 -64.06 -36.18 4.64
N ALA A 61 -63.86 -37.49 4.47
CA ALA A 61 -62.53 -38.08 4.36
C ALA A 61 -61.75 -37.51 3.16
N GLN A 62 -62.40 -37.32 2.01
CA GLN A 62 -61.81 -36.69 0.83
C GLN A 62 -61.49 -35.21 1.05
N LEU A 63 -62.31 -34.49 1.84
CA LEU A 63 -62.10 -33.08 2.15
C LEU A 63 -60.95 -32.86 3.15
N ASP A 64 -60.84 -33.72 4.16
CA ASP A 64 -59.72 -33.76 5.12
C ASP A 64 -58.39 -34.15 4.43
N GLU A 65 -58.40 -35.16 3.55
CA GLU A 65 -57.22 -35.49 2.72
C GLU A 65 -56.82 -34.30 1.83
N THR A 66 -57.79 -33.56 1.30
CA THR A 66 -57.54 -32.35 0.49
C THR A 66 -56.99 -31.19 1.33
N GLU A 67 -57.51 -30.93 2.55
CA GLU A 67 -56.96 -29.91 3.47
C GLU A 67 -55.52 -30.27 3.85
N ASN A 68 -55.26 -31.52 4.25
CA ASN A 68 -53.92 -31.99 4.62
C ASN A 68 -52.93 -31.95 3.44
N ALA A 69 -53.36 -32.30 2.22
CA ALA A 69 -52.51 -32.21 1.03
C ALA A 69 -52.23 -30.75 0.64
N PHE A 70 -53.24 -29.87 0.74
CA PHE A 70 -53.11 -28.44 0.47
C PHE A 70 -52.13 -27.78 1.45
N GLU A 71 -52.28 -28.00 2.76
CA GLU A 71 -51.40 -27.40 3.76
C GLU A 71 -49.96 -27.91 3.62
N GLN A 72 -49.76 -29.21 3.36
CA GLN A 72 -48.41 -29.74 3.07
C GLN A 72 -47.79 -29.15 1.80
N PHE A 73 -48.58 -28.84 0.77
CA PHE A 73 -48.11 -28.15 -0.42
C PHE A 73 -47.78 -26.68 -0.10
N TRP A 74 -48.68 -25.98 0.59
CA TRP A 74 -48.55 -24.57 0.93
C TRP A 74 -47.36 -24.31 1.85
N SER A 75 -47.20 -25.06 2.94
CA SER A 75 -46.04 -24.98 3.83
C SER A 75 -44.70 -25.12 3.06
N LYS A 76 -44.61 -26.05 2.10
CA LYS A 76 -43.42 -26.22 1.24
C LYS A 76 -43.24 -25.05 0.25
N HIS A 77 -44.33 -24.57 -0.34
CA HIS A 77 -44.33 -23.47 -1.30
C HIS A 77 -43.96 -22.13 -0.64
N HIS A 78 -44.56 -21.82 0.50
CA HIS A 78 -44.28 -20.64 1.32
C HIS A 78 -42.81 -20.61 1.78
N LEU A 79 -42.29 -21.72 2.33
CA LEU A 79 -40.87 -21.84 2.69
C LEU A 79 -39.94 -21.60 1.47
N LYS A 80 -40.30 -22.15 0.30
CA LYS A 80 -39.52 -21.95 -0.93
C LYS A 80 -39.53 -20.49 -1.38
N LEU A 81 -40.65 -19.79 -1.26
CA LEU A 81 -40.79 -18.37 -1.61
C LEU A 81 -40.02 -17.46 -0.64
N GLU A 82 -40.07 -17.74 0.66
CA GLU A 82 -39.28 -17.04 1.68
C GLU A 82 -37.77 -17.24 1.45
N GLN A 83 -37.31 -18.46 1.16
CA GLN A 83 -35.92 -18.70 0.75
C GLN A 83 -35.56 -18.00 -0.58
N CYS A 84 -36.50 -17.84 -1.53
CA CYS A 84 -36.24 -17.03 -2.73
C CYS A 84 -36.06 -15.54 -2.39
N LEU A 85 -36.81 -15.03 -1.41
CA LEU A 85 -36.70 -13.65 -0.93
C LEU A 85 -35.39 -13.42 -0.15
N GLN A 86 -35.00 -14.35 0.71
CA GLN A 86 -33.75 -14.33 1.47
C GLN A 86 -32.53 -14.31 0.54
N LEU A 87 -32.50 -15.19 -0.47
CA LEU A 87 -31.44 -15.21 -1.48
C LEU A 87 -31.33 -13.88 -2.24
N ARG A 88 -32.46 -13.25 -2.59
CA ARG A 88 -32.46 -11.96 -3.31
C ARG A 88 -31.86 -10.82 -2.50
N HIS A 89 -32.16 -10.74 -1.20
CA HIS A 89 -31.51 -9.79 -0.29
C HIS A 89 -30.03 -10.12 -0.12
N PHE A 90 -29.69 -11.37 0.20
CA PHE A 90 -28.31 -11.81 0.37
C PHE A 90 -27.42 -11.49 -0.84
N GLU A 91 -27.92 -11.65 -2.07
CA GLU A 91 -27.21 -11.31 -3.30
C GLU A 91 -27.17 -9.80 -3.62
N GLN A 92 -28.11 -9.01 -3.11
CA GLN A 92 -28.06 -7.55 -3.18
C GLN A 92 -27.02 -7.00 -2.21
N ASP A 93 -27.11 -7.38 -0.95
CA ASP A 93 -26.22 -6.95 0.13
C ASP A 93 -24.77 -7.38 -0.16
N PHE A 94 -24.58 -8.60 -0.70
CA PHE A 94 -23.28 -9.08 -1.18
C PHE A 94 -22.68 -8.12 -2.22
N ARG A 95 -23.45 -7.66 -3.21
CA ARG A 95 -22.93 -6.73 -4.24
C ARG A 95 -22.55 -5.38 -3.64
N GLU A 96 -23.35 -4.84 -2.72
CA GLU A 96 -23.06 -3.57 -2.04
C GLU A 96 -21.77 -3.66 -1.20
N VAL A 97 -21.61 -4.75 -0.44
CA VAL A 97 -20.39 -5.05 0.31
C VAL A 97 -19.19 -5.23 -0.63
N LYS A 98 -19.35 -6.01 -1.71
CA LYS A 98 -18.29 -6.32 -2.68
C LYS A 98 -17.79 -5.03 -3.37
N VAL A 99 -18.67 -4.14 -3.81
CA VAL A 99 -18.28 -2.81 -4.37
C VAL A 99 -17.54 -1.96 -3.33
N SER A 100 -17.94 -2.04 -2.06
CA SER A 100 -17.28 -1.31 -0.97
C SER A 100 -15.88 -1.86 -0.69
N LEU A 101 -15.68 -3.18 -0.75
CA LEU A 101 -14.38 -3.85 -0.63
C LEU A 101 -13.47 -3.58 -1.84
N ASP A 102 -14.00 -3.64 -3.07
CA ASP A 102 -13.26 -3.28 -4.29
C ASP A 102 -12.66 -1.86 -4.15
N SER A 103 -13.47 -0.89 -3.73
CA SER A 103 -13.03 0.50 -3.54
C SER A 103 -11.96 0.66 -2.45
N LEU A 104 -11.92 -0.22 -1.45
CA LEU A 104 -10.87 -0.24 -0.42
C LEU A 104 -9.59 -0.89 -0.93
N ILE A 105 -9.68 -1.95 -1.74
CA ILE A 105 -8.55 -2.58 -2.41
C ILE A 105 -7.90 -1.61 -3.40
N ASP A 106 -8.70 -0.92 -4.22
CA ASP A 106 -8.19 0.10 -5.14
C ASP A 106 -7.52 1.26 -4.39
N SER A 107 -8.09 1.68 -3.24
CA SER A 107 -7.46 2.66 -2.36
C SER A 107 -6.11 2.17 -1.82
N LEU A 108 -6.02 0.91 -1.39
CA LEU A 108 -4.79 0.29 -0.85
C LEU A 108 -3.71 0.12 -1.94
N ASN A 109 -4.12 -0.23 -3.16
CA ASN A 109 -3.26 -0.33 -4.34
C ASN A 109 -2.76 1.04 -4.82
N SER A 110 -3.53 2.12 -4.60
CA SER A 110 -3.11 3.49 -4.92
C SER A 110 -2.03 4.04 -3.98
N LEU A 111 -1.86 3.46 -2.79
CA LEU A 111 -0.78 3.81 -1.87
C LEU A 111 0.54 3.22 -2.37
N SER A 112 1.54 4.08 -2.53
CA SER A 112 2.92 3.68 -2.82
C SER A 112 3.52 2.83 -1.69
N ASP A 113 4.38 1.88 -2.05
CA ASP A 113 5.12 1.03 -1.11
C ASP A 113 6.56 1.52 -0.87
N THR A 114 6.91 2.71 -1.40
CA THR A 114 8.24 3.29 -1.32
C THR A 114 8.19 4.80 -1.14
N GLY A 115 9.01 5.31 -0.22
CA GLY A 115 9.27 6.73 0.01
C GLY A 115 10.76 7.07 -0.10
N ASP A 116 11.05 8.34 -0.33
CA ASP A 116 12.36 8.91 -0.63
C ASP A 116 13.07 9.53 0.58
N CYS A 117 12.34 9.82 1.67
CA CYS A 117 12.88 10.34 2.93
C CYS A 117 11.96 9.98 4.12
N VAL A 118 12.48 10.16 5.35
CA VAL A 118 11.77 9.90 6.63
C VAL A 118 10.35 10.48 6.64
N ALA A 119 10.22 11.79 6.45
CA ALA A 119 8.93 12.49 6.51
C ALA A 119 7.90 12.01 5.47
N ARG A 120 8.35 11.50 4.31
CA ARG A 120 7.45 10.91 3.30
C ARG A 120 6.96 9.53 3.74
N VAL A 121 7.85 8.69 4.29
CA VAL A 121 7.48 7.35 4.78
C VAL A 121 6.56 7.45 6.01
N GLU A 122 6.82 8.39 6.94
CA GLU A 122 5.92 8.66 8.08
C GLU A 122 4.52 9.10 7.62
N LYS A 123 4.45 9.99 6.62
CA LYS A 123 3.18 10.40 6.00
C LYS A 123 2.45 9.19 5.39
N MET A 124 3.16 8.31 4.68
CA MET A 124 2.59 7.13 4.03
C MET A 124 2.11 6.09 5.04
N LEU A 125 2.85 5.85 6.14
CA LEU A 125 2.40 5.02 7.26
C LEU A 125 1.11 5.58 7.90
N LYS A 126 1.02 6.91 8.07
CA LYS A 126 -0.18 7.57 8.58
C LYS A 126 -1.37 7.44 7.60
N GLU A 127 -1.13 7.56 6.30
CA GLU A 127 -2.16 7.39 5.27
C GLU A 127 -2.66 5.94 5.20
N LEU A 128 -1.77 4.95 5.27
CA LEU A 128 -2.10 3.53 5.36
C LEU A 128 -2.93 3.22 6.61
N LYS A 129 -2.54 3.71 7.79
CA LYS A 129 -3.33 3.55 9.02
C LYS A 129 -4.70 4.23 8.92
N THR A 130 -4.77 5.40 8.31
CA THR A 130 -6.04 6.12 8.09
C THR A 130 -6.97 5.36 7.12
N LEU A 131 -6.41 4.53 6.22
CA LEU A 131 -7.18 3.64 5.37
C LEU A 131 -7.64 2.38 6.13
N GLU A 132 -6.78 1.78 6.94
CA GLU A 132 -7.11 0.64 7.83
C GLU A 132 -8.26 0.99 8.79
N GLU A 133 -8.17 2.12 9.49
CA GLU A 133 -9.21 2.64 10.40
C GLU A 133 -10.57 2.87 9.69
N LYS A 134 -10.57 3.19 8.39
CA LYS A 134 -11.80 3.32 7.58
C LYS A 134 -12.30 1.97 7.04
N ALA A 135 -11.39 1.06 6.71
CA ALA A 135 -11.71 -0.24 6.16
C ALA A 135 -12.44 -1.12 7.19
N GLN A 136 -12.07 -1.00 8.48
CA GLN A 136 -12.57 -1.82 9.58
C GLN A 136 -14.09 -2.08 9.53
N ALA A 137 -14.92 -1.04 9.46
CA ALA A 137 -16.38 -1.18 9.44
C ALA A 137 -16.92 -1.91 8.17
N THR A 138 -16.19 -1.84 7.06
CA THR A 138 -16.54 -2.56 5.81
C THR A 138 -16.12 -4.03 5.87
N LEU A 139 -14.94 -4.30 6.45
CA LEU A 139 -14.45 -5.66 6.71
C LEU A 139 -15.36 -6.40 7.71
N GLU A 140 -15.78 -5.73 8.78
CA GLU A 140 -16.76 -6.24 9.74
C GLU A 140 -18.11 -6.53 9.08
N LYS A 141 -18.64 -5.61 8.26
CA LYS A 141 -19.88 -5.84 7.49
C LYS A 141 -19.75 -7.04 6.54
N ALA A 142 -18.60 -7.23 5.91
CA ALA A 142 -18.33 -8.36 5.03
C ALA A 142 -18.23 -9.70 5.78
N GLN A 143 -17.57 -9.72 6.94
CA GLN A 143 -17.49 -10.89 7.81
C GLN A 143 -18.87 -11.27 8.36
N LEU A 144 -19.67 -10.28 8.79
CA LEU A 144 -21.04 -10.48 9.24
C LEU A 144 -21.95 -11.01 8.12
N HIS A 145 -21.79 -10.52 6.89
CA HIS A 145 -22.56 -11.03 5.75
C HIS A 145 -22.17 -12.45 5.36
N ALA A 146 -20.88 -12.79 5.41
CA ALA A 146 -20.42 -14.16 5.23
C ALA A 146 -21.01 -15.10 6.29
N LEU A 147 -21.04 -14.67 7.56
CA LEU A 147 -21.65 -15.41 8.68
C LEU A 147 -23.17 -15.59 8.50
N HIS A 148 -23.89 -14.56 8.03
CA HIS A 148 -25.31 -14.68 7.68
C HIS A 148 -25.53 -15.73 6.57
N GLY A 149 -24.71 -15.74 5.52
CA GLY A 149 -24.77 -16.80 4.51
C GLY A 149 -24.42 -18.18 5.05
N ASP A 150 -23.50 -18.31 6.01
CA ASP A 150 -23.24 -19.58 6.70
C ASP A 150 -24.45 -20.05 7.54
N GLN A 151 -25.23 -19.13 8.13
CA GLN A 151 -26.50 -19.46 8.81
C GLN A 151 -27.58 -19.96 7.82
N LEU A 152 -27.70 -19.34 6.64
CA LEU A 152 -28.58 -19.84 5.57
C LEU A 152 -28.17 -21.24 5.07
N ILE A 153 -26.86 -21.52 5.03
CA ILE A 153 -26.37 -22.86 4.69
C ILE A 153 -26.73 -23.87 5.81
N GLN A 154 -26.61 -23.48 7.08
CA GLN A 154 -26.98 -24.32 8.23
C GLN A 154 -28.48 -24.61 8.33
N SER A 155 -29.34 -23.69 7.86
CA SER A 155 -30.81 -23.90 7.80
C SER A 155 -31.27 -24.75 6.60
N ASN A 156 -30.34 -25.34 5.84
CA ASN A 156 -30.59 -26.10 4.62
C ASN A 156 -31.33 -25.29 3.53
N HIS A 157 -31.02 -24.00 3.39
CA HIS A 157 -31.54 -23.17 2.32
C HIS A 157 -31.21 -23.76 0.94
N TYR A 158 -32.18 -23.83 0.02
CA TYR A 158 -32.06 -24.57 -1.25
C TYR A 158 -30.90 -24.16 -2.19
N ALA A 159 -30.19 -23.08 -1.88
CA ALA A 159 -29.28 -22.36 -2.77
C ALA A 159 -27.84 -22.35 -2.24
N VAL A 160 -27.46 -23.38 -1.47
CA VAL A 160 -26.12 -23.54 -0.88
C VAL A 160 -25.00 -23.24 -1.88
N ASP A 161 -25.13 -23.73 -3.11
CA ASP A 161 -24.10 -23.59 -4.16
C ASP A 161 -23.99 -22.15 -4.72
N SER A 162 -25.01 -21.31 -4.53
CA SER A 162 -24.96 -19.87 -4.85
C SER A 162 -24.49 -19.02 -3.66
N ILE A 163 -24.76 -19.47 -2.43
CA ILE A 163 -24.43 -18.75 -1.19
C ILE A 163 -22.98 -19.01 -0.77
N ARG A 164 -22.56 -20.29 -0.75
CA ARG A 164 -21.25 -20.72 -0.25
C ARG A 164 -20.06 -20.05 -0.96
N PRO A 165 -20.02 -19.91 -2.30
CA PRO A 165 -18.91 -19.24 -2.96
C PRO A 165 -18.80 -17.76 -2.56
N LYS A 166 -19.94 -17.07 -2.40
CA LYS A 166 -20.00 -15.66 -2.00
C LYS A 166 -19.46 -15.44 -0.57
N CYS A 167 -19.78 -16.33 0.37
CA CYS A 167 -19.20 -16.30 1.72
C CYS A 167 -17.68 -16.55 1.72
N VAL A 168 -17.20 -17.48 0.89
CA VAL A 168 -15.76 -17.76 0.74
C VAL A 168 -15.04 -16.57 0.09
N GLU A 169 -15.64 -15.94 -0.92
CA GLU A 169 -15.09 -14.75 -1.59
C GLU A 169 -14.96 -13.57 -0.62
N LEU A 170 -16.00 -13.25 0.15
CA LEU A 170 -15.94 -12.16 1.14
C LEU A 170 -14.84 -12.40 2.19
N ARG A 171 -14.75 -13.61 2.76
CA ARG A 171 -13.69 -13.93 3.74
C ARG A 171 -12.30 -13.78 3.11
N ARG A 172 -12.08 -14.37 1.93
CA ARG A 172 -10.81 -14.26 1.20
C ARG A 172 -10.42 -12.80 0.95
N VAL A 173 -11.35 -11.96 0.50
CA VAL A 173 -11.10 -10.54 0.23
C VAL A 173 -10.72 -9.78 1.51
N CYS A 174 -11.38 -10.06 2.65
CA CYS A 174 -11.00 -9.48 3.93
C CYS A 174 -9.61 -9.94 4.40
N ASP A 175 -9.28 -11.23 4.22
CA ASP A 175 -7.97 -11.79 4.57
C ASP A 175 -6.86 -11.21 3.67
N ASP A 176 -7.06 -11.16 2.35
CA ASP A 176 -6.13 -10.60 1.38
C ASP A 176 -5.84 -9.12 1.68
N PHE A 177 -6.88 -8.31 1.92
CA PHE A 177 -6.73 -6.90 2.32
C PHE A 177 -5.93 -6.77 3.64
N SER A 178 -6.29 -7.56 4.66
CA SER A 178 -5.64 -7.53 5.97
C SER A 178 -4.17 -7.94 5.92
N ASN A 179 -3.81 -8.85 5.01
CA ASN A 179 -2.44 -9.31 4.81
C ASN A 179 -1.62 -8.28 4.02
N GLU A 180 -2.21 -7.65 3.01
CA GLU A 180 -1.53 -6.60 2.23
C GLU A 180 -1.30 -5.34 3.07
N VAL A 181 -2.24 -4.90 3.92
CA VAL A 181 -2.02 -3.80 4.88
C VAL A 181 -0.84 -4.10 5.83
N LYS A 182 -0.75 -5.32 6.37
CA LYS A 182 0.38 -5.74 7.23
C LYS A 182 1.70 -5.73 6.46
N LYS A 183 1.71 -6.26 5.24
CA LYS A 183 2.87 -6.29 4.33
C LYS A 183 3.37 -4.88 4.00
N LYS A 184 2.48 -3.96 3.60
CA LYS A 184 2.83 -2.55 3.35
C LYS A 184 3.34 -1.86 4.61
N THR A 185 2.74 -2.12 5.77
CA THR A 185 3.19 -1.58 7.06
C THR A 185 4.60 -2.04 7.43
N ASP A 186 4.92 -3.32 7.25
CA ASP A 186 6.25 -3.90 7.48
C ASP A 186 7.31 -3.29 6.53
N ILE A 187 7.02 -3.24 5.23
CA ILE A 187 7.90 -2.63 4.22
C ILE A 187 8.19 -1.16 4.55
N LEU A 188 7.16 -0.38 4.85
CA LEU A 188 7.31 1.05 5.19
C LEU A 188 8.01 1.25 6.54
N SER A 189 7.79 0.38 7.54
CA SER A 189 8.52 0.43 8.82
C SER A 189 10.03 0.16 8.64
N LYS A 190 10.39 -0.79 7.77
CA LYS A 190 11.79 -1.07 7.41
C LYS A 190 12.41 0.07 6.61
N SER A 191 11.67 0.63 5.65
CA SER A 191 12.08 1.82 4.89
C SER A 191 12.33 3.02 5.81
N LEU A 192 11.48 3.24 6.82
CA LEU A 192 11.63 4.32 7.80
C LEU A 192 12.93 4.18 8.60
N GLN A 193 13.23 2.99 9.12
CA GLN A 193 14.48 2.71 9.87
C GLN A 193 15.73 2.96 9.01
N ILE A 194 15.68 2.57 7.74
CA ILE A 194 16.78 2.78 6.79
C ILE A 194 17.00 4.28 6.52
N HIS A 195 15.93 5.03 6.24
CA HIS A 195 16.02 6.48 6.02
C HIS A 195 16.52 7.21 7.28
N GLN A 196 16.06 6.83 8.47
CA GLN A 196 16.58 7.37 9.73
C GLN A 196 18.08 7.04 9.91
N GLY A 197 18.54 5.85 9.51
CA GLY A 197 19.96 5.49 9.50
C GLY A 197 20.79 6.29 8.50
N ILE A 198 20.25 6.55 7.29
CA ILE A 198 20.85 7.43 6.29
C ILE A 198 21.00 8.86 6.84
N ASP A 199 19.95 9.39 7.49
CA ASP A 199 19.96 10.74 8.05
C ASP A 199 20.95 10.88 9.22
N LYS A 200 21.04 9.89 10.12
CA LYS A 200 22.10 9.82 11.15
C LYS A 200 23.50 9.92 10.53
N VAL A 201 23.79 9.09 9.52
CA VAL A 201 25.11 9.02 8.87
C VAL A 201 25.42 10.32 8.11
N ASN A 202 24.45 10.91 7.40
CA ASN A 202 24.61 12.21 6.76
C ASN A 202 24.88 13.33 7.78
N GLN A 203 24.13 13.38 8.88
CA GLN A 203 24.31 14.37 9.94
C GLN A 203 25.69 14.26 10.59
N TRP A 204 26.18 13.04 10.84
CA TRP A 204 27.54 12.81 11.31
C TRP A 204 28.60 13.30 10.30
N CYS A 205 28.43 12.98 9.01
CA CYS A 205 29.32 13.44 7.96
C CYS A 205 29.39 14.98 7.90
N GLU A 206 28.25 15.67 8.08
CA GLU A 206 28.17 17.13 8.03
C GLU A 206 28.79 17.79 9.24
N SER A 207 28.57 17.27 10.45
CA SER A 207 29.29 17.70 11.65
C SER A 207 30.80 17.48 11.53
N GLY A 208 31.22 16.36 10.92
CA GLY A 208 32.63 16.05 10.72
C GLY A 208 33.33 16.94 9.69
N ILE A 209 32.67 17.20 8.55
CA ILE A 209 33.14 18.16 7.54
C ILE A 209 33.22 19.57 8.13
N TYR A 210 32.21 19.98 8.91
CA TYR A 210 32.21 21.28 9.59
C TYR A 210 33.37 21.41 10.59
N LEU A 211 33.62 20.37 11.40
CA LEU A 211 34.75 20.33 12.31
C LEU A 211 36.07 20.50 11.56
N LEU A 212 36.31 19.69 10.51
CA LEU A 212 37.52 19.77 9.68
C LEU A 212 37.70 21.16 9.02
N ALA A 213 36.61 21.78 8.57
CA ALA A 213 36.63 23.13 7.98
C ALA A 213 36.87 24.24 9.02
N SER A 214 36.47 24.04 10.27
CA SER A 214 36.66 25.01 11.36
C SER A 214 38.11 25.11 11.86
N GLN A 215 38.97 24.12 11.55
CA GLN A 215 40.37 24.06 11.99
C GLN A 215 41.28 25.02 11.20
N ALA A 216 41.23 26.29 11.60
CA ALA A 216 41.97 27.40 10.98
C ALA A 216 43.48 27.11 10.81
N VAL A 217 43.97 27.27 9.58
CA VAL A 217 45.29 26.80 9.13
C VAL A 217 46.45 27.59 9.77
N ASP A 218 46.21 28.83 10.18
CA ASP A 218 47.12 29.65 10.99
C ASP A 218 47.29 29.09 12.41
N LYS A 219 46.19 28.71 13.07
CA LYS A 219 46.21 28.20 14.45
C LYS A 219 46.88 26.84 14.55
N CYS A 220 46.61 25.94 13.60
CA CYS A 220 47.20 24.60 13.56
C CYS A 220 48.70 24.55 13.16
N GLN A 221 49.40 25.69 13.09
CA GLN A 221 50.86 25.74 12.86
C GLN A 221 51.68 25.77 14.16
N SER A 222 51.11 26.13 15.30
CA SER A 222 51.78 25.94 16.60
C SER A 222 51.65 24.48 17.05
N GLN A 223 52.56 24.03 17.92
CA GLN A 223 52.46 22.68 18.51
C GLN A 223 51.14 22.52 19.28
N GLU A 224 50.85 23.46 20.18
CA GLU A 224 49.61 23.53 20.97
C GLU A 224 48.34 23.54 20.10
N GLY A 225 48.33 24.32 19.01
CA GLY A 225 47.19 24.38 18.09
C GLY A 225 47.05 23.15 17.19
N ALA A 226 48.12 22.39 16.98
CA ALA A 226 48.06 21.06 16.36
C ALA A 226 47.60 19.98 17.35
N GLU A 227 47.97 20.08 18.63
CA GLU A 227 47.55 19.17 19.71
C GLU A 227 46.08 19.36 20.10
N SER A 228 45.59 20.61 20.16
CA SER A 228 44.15 20.90 20.30
C SER A 228 43.37 20.30 19.13
N ALA A 229 43.80 20.57 17.89
CA ALA A 229 43.12 20.09 16.68
C ALA A 229 43.19 18.56 16.49
N LEU A 230 44.12 17.86 17.16
CA LEU A 230 44.13 16.40 17.30
C LEU A 230 43.08 15.96 18.33
N THR A 231 43.08 16.58 19.51
CA THR A 231 42.12 16.29 20.59
C THR A 231 40.68 16.46 20.11
N ASP A 232 40.39 17.50 19.34
CA ASP A 232 39.07 17.75 18.74
C ASP A 232 38.64 16.61 17.78
N ILE A 233 39.59 16.07 17.01
CA ILE A 233 39.35 14.95 16.08
C ILE A 233 39.16 13.64 16.84
N GLU A 234 40.05 13.34 17.79
CA GLU A 234 39.99 12.14 18.62
C GLU A 234 38.67 12.11 19.40
N HIS A 235 38.28 13.22 20.03
CA HIS A 235 37.00 13.34 20.72
C HIS A 235 35.78 13.21 19.78
N PHE A 236 35.84 13.76 18.56
CA PHE A 236 34.75 13.58 17.58
C PHE A 236 34.64 12.12 17.09
N LEU A 237 35.76 11.42 16.92
CA LEU A 237 35.80 10.00 16.54
C LEU A 237 35.43 9.05 17.69
N GLU A 238 35.55 9.49 18.96
CA GLU A 238 35.01 8.79 20.13
C GLU A 238 33.52 9.08 20.36
N SER A 239 33.10 10.33 20.13
CA SER A 239 31.69 10.76 20.11
C SER A 239 30.91 10.11 18.97
N ALA A 240 31.59 9.64 17.92
CA ALA A 240 31.05 8.75 16.91
C ALA A 240 30.86 7.36 17.53
N GLU A 241 29.74 7.14 18.22
CA GLU A 241 29.39 5.81 18.76
C GLU A 241 29.59 4.74 17.68
N LYS A 242 30.45 3.75 17.98
CA LYS A 242 30.87 2.68 17.06
C LYS A 242 29.71 1.85 16.49
N ASN A 243 28.51 2.03 17.05
CA ASN A 243 27.27 1.44 16.59
C ASN A 243 26.73 2.10 15.32
N GLN A 244 26.72 3.44 15.17
CA GLN A 244 25.95 4.12 14.10
C GLN A 244 26.34 3.68 12.68
N LEU A 245 27.65 3.46 12.47
CA LEU A 245 28.24 2.99 11.22
C LEU A 245 27.82 1.54 10.91
N THR A 246 27.80 0.73 11.96
CA THR A 246 27.46 -0.69 11.95
C THR A 246 25.95 -0.89 11.84
N GLU A 247 25.14 -0.03 12.45
CA GLU A 247 23.68 0.00 12.39
C GLU A 247 23.18 0.11 10.95
N LEU A 248 23.58 1.14 10.19
CA LEU A 248 23.10 1.31 8.81
C LEU A 248 23.51 0.12 7.92
N ARG A 249 24.73 -0.40 8.09
CA ARG A 249 25.22 -1.56 7.32
C ARG A 249 24.50 -2.86 7.73
N ASN A 250 24.16 -3.04 9.01
CA ASN A 250 23.36 -4.17 9.50
C ASN A 250 21.90 -4.08 9.04
N LEU A 251 21.26 -2.92 9.16
CA LEU A 251 19.89 -2.66 8.70
C LEU A 251 19.76 -2.92 7.20
N HIS A 252 20.73 -2.44 6.40
CA HIS A 252 20.80 -2.73 4.96
C HIS A 252 20.80 -4.24 4.70
N ASN A 253 21.76 -4.96 5.29
CA ASN A 253 21.92 -6.40 5.06
C ASN A 253 20.74 -7.23 5.61
N GLN A 254 20.05 -6.74 6.64
CA GLN A 254 18.85 -7.38 7.19
C GLN A 254 17.61 -7.21 6.30
N TYR A 255 17.53 -6.10 5.56
CA TYR A 255 16.35 -5.73 4.77
C TYR A 255 16.58 -5.72 3.24
N GLU A 256 17.77 -6.11 2.76
CA GLU A 256 18.19 -6.11 1.35
C GLU A 256 17.18 -6.76 0.38
N VAL A 257 16.54 -7.85 0.81
CA VAL A 257 15.54 -8.61 0.01
C VAL A 257 14.18 -7.87 -0.08
N VAL A 258 13.91 -6.95 0.84
CA VAL A 258 12.61 -6.28 1.01
C VAL A 258 12.62 -4.82 0.52
N LEU A 259 13.79 -4.19 0.44
CA LEU A 259 13.94 -2.79 0.04
C LEU A 259 13.96 -2.59 -1.47
N SER A 260 13.27 -1.55 -1.93
CA SER A 260 13.33 -1.04 -3.30
C SER A 260 14.73 -0.55 -3.67
N GLU A 261 15.10 -0.72 -4.95
CA GLU A 261 16.46 -0.46 -5.44
C GLU A 261 16.94 0.99 -5.24
N ASP A 262 16.03 1.96 -5.34
CA ASP A 262 16.30 3.38 -5.05
C ASP A 262 16.75 3.61 -3.60
N ILE A 263 16.23 2.84 -2.65
CA ILE A 263 16.63 2.92 -1.23
C ILE A 263 18.03 2.34 -1.07
N LYS A 264 18.33 1.18 -1.67
CA LYS A 264 19.69 0.59 -1.66
C LYS A 264 20.72 1.55 -2.26
N GLY A 265 20.40 2.12 -3.42
CA GLY A 265 21.23 3.14 -4.07
C GLY A 265 21.40 4.41 -3.24
N SER A 266 20.50 4.70 -2.29
CA SER A 266 20.63 5.80 -1.33
C SER A 266 21.48 5.44 -0.12
N VAL A 267 21.33 4.21 0.42
CA VAL A 267 22.22 3.67 1.47
C VAL A 267 23.68 3.63 1.00
N LEU A 268 23.94 3.12 -0.21
CA LEU A 268 25.29 3.03 -0.76
C LEU A 268 25.97 4.41 -0.92
N LYS A 269 25.21 5.45 -1.28
CA LYS A 269 25.70 6.84 -1.31
C LYS A 269 26.05 7.37 0.09
N ALA A 270 25.21 7.10 1.10
CA ALA A 270 25.46 7.50 2.48
C ALA A 270 26.69 6.78 3.07
N LEU A 271 26.81 5.47 2.86
CA LEU A 271 27.98 4.69 3.25
C LEU A 271 29.26 5.16 2.53
N LYS A 272 29.17 5.55 1.25
CA LYS A 272 30.34 6.08 0.54
C LYS A 272 30.77 7.46 1.04
N ARG A 273 29.82 8.37 1.27
CA ARG A 273 30.08 9.70 1.87
C ARG A 273 30.77 9.56 3.24
N LEU A 274 30.35 8.58 4.02
CA LEU A 274 30.94 8.24 5.32
C LEU A 274 32.41 7.80 5.19
N GLU A 275 32.70 6.86 4.29
CA GLU A 275 34.08 6.40 4.02
C GLU A 275 34.98 7.55 3.54
N ASP A 276 34.46 8.45 2.69
CA ASP A 276 35.21 9.63 2.22
C ASP A 276 35.52 10.63 3.36
N VAL A 277 34.58 10.86 4.29
CA VAL A 277 34.81 11.73 5.46
C VAL A 277 35.79 11.09 6.46
N GLN A 278 35.74 9.77 6.65
CA GLN A 278 36.73 9.06 7.46
C GLN A 278 38.14 9.20 6.88
N GLU A 279 38.30 9.07 5.56
CA GLU A 279 39.58 9.28 4.88
C GLU A 279 40.11 10.72 5.04
N MET A 280 39.22 11.73 5.06
CA MET A 280 39.60 13.12 5.38
C MET A 280 40.11 13.27 6.82
N PHE A 281 39.44 12.63 7.79
CA PHE A 281 39.90 12.60 9.18
C PHE A 281 41.27 11.93 9.33
N GLU A 282 41.50 10.76 8.72
CA GLU A 282 42.80 10.09 8.75
C GLU A 282 43.91 10.97 8.17
N LYS A 283 43.68 11.57 6.99
CA LYS A 283 44.63 12.49 6.34
C LYS A 283 44.96 13.69 7.22
N ARG A 284 43.94 14.29 7.86
CA ARG A 284 44.11 15.45 8.74
C ARG A 284 44.86 15.08 10.03
N HIS A 285 44.45 14.01 10.70
CA HIS A 285 45.07 13.48 11.91
C HIS A 285 46.55 13.13 11.68
N LEU A 286 46.88 12.42 10.59
CA LEU A 286 48.28 12.13 10.21
C LEU A 286 49.10 13.40 9.91
N SER A 287 48.47 14.45 9.35
CA SER A 287 49.13 15.73 9.13
C SER A 287 49.43 16.47 10.43
N LEU A 288 48.45 16.58 11.34
CA LEU A 288 48.60 17.28 12.62
C LEU A 288 49.59 16.56 13.54
N LYS A 289 49.57 15.22 13.59
CA LYS A 289 50.52 14.40 14.37
C LYS A 289 51.98 14.53 13.88
N ARG A 290 52.18 14.94 12.62
CA ARG A 290 53.49 15.32 12.06
C ARG A 290 53.87 16.79 12.29
N LEU A 291 52.94 17.61 12.78
CA LEU A 291 53.19 19.01 13.15
C LEU A 291 53.49 19.13 14.65
N SER A 292 52.69 18.51 15.53
CA SER A 292 52.94 18.50 16.98
C SER A 292 54.29 17.86 17.34
N ALA A 293 54.67 16.77 16.65
CA ALA A 293 55.96 16.10 16.84
C ALA A 293 57.20 16.94 16.43
N LYS A 294 57.04 18.14 15.84
CA LYS A 294 58.15 19.03 15.49
C LYS A 294 58.58 19.88 16.68
N GLN A 295 59.35 19.29 17.58
CA GLN A 295 60.10 20.05 18.58
C GLN A 295 60.86 21.20 17.92
N THR A 296 60.64 22.43 18.40
CA THR A 296 61.41 23.61 18.00
C THR A 296 62.88 23.37 18.31
N ARG A 297 63.73 23.31 17.27
CA ARG A 297 65.19 23.24 17.47
C ARG A 297 65.64 24.42 18.32
N PRO A 298 66.50 24.24 19.33
CA PRO A 298 67.03 25.34 20.12
C PRO A 298 67.61 26.43 19.21
N ILE A 299 67.02 27.64 19.27
CA ILE A 299 67.46 28.76 18.46
C ILE A 299 68.81 29.22 19.00
N GLN A 300 69.89 28.87 18.30
CA GLN A 300 71.22 29.37 18.62
C GLN A 300 71.21 30.91 18.55
N PRO A 301 71.55 31.64 19.62
CA PRO A 301 71.56 33.10 19.59
C PRO A 301 72.67 33.60 18.65
N VAL A 302 72.28 34.01 17.43
CA VAL A 302 73.22 34.61 16.48
C VAL A 302 73.56 36.01 16.97
N ALA A 303 74.75 36.17 17.55
CA ALA A 303 75.23 37.45 18.04
C ALA A 303 75.28 38.49 16.89
N PRO A 304 74.76 39.72 17.08
CA PRO A 304 74.87 40.78 16.10
C PRO A 304 76.33 41.09 15.79
N ARG A 305 76.72 41.07 14.51
CA ARG A 305 78.06 41.52 14.10
C ARG A 305 78.15 43.04 14.20
N PRO A 306 79.24 43.61 14.75
CA PRO A 306 79.47 45.05 14.71
C PRO A 306 79.89 45.47 13.29
N GLU A 307 79.04 46.24 12.62
CA GLU A 307 79.37 46.93 11.37
C GLU A 307 80.16 48.21 11.67
N SER A 308 81.44 48.25 11.31
CA SER A 308 82.24 49.49 11.30
C SER A 308 83.19 49.54 10.09
N SER A 309 82.86 50.42 9.13
CA SER A 309 83.74 50.82 8.02
C SER A 309 84.70 51.92 8.50
N PRO A 310 85.91 52.12 7.89
CA PRO A 310 85.95 52.87 6.62
C PRO A 310 87.12 52.61 5.62
N LYS A 311 86.85 52.88 4.33
CA LYS A 311 87.75 53.46 3.28
C LYS A 311 89.07 52.75 2.85
N ARG A 312 89.09 52.27 1.58
CA ARG A 312 90.01 52.57 0.41
C ARG A 312 91.57 52.58 0.57
N PRO A 313 92.41 52.45 -0.52
CA PRO A 313 92.12 52.21 -1.95
C PRO A 313 93.09 51.29 -2.78
N SER A 314 92.57 50.64 -3.85
CA SER A 314 93.13 50.45 -5.23
C SER A 314 94.51 49.81 -5.56
N VAL A 315 94.67 49.39 -6.85
CA VAL A 315 95.90 49.01 -7.64
C VAL A 315 96.16 47.47 -7.73
N LYS A 316 96.48 46.81 -8.88
CA LYS A 316 96.24 46.96 -10.35
C LYS A 316 96.83 45.71 -11.10
N ASN A 317 96.47 45.52 -12.38
CA ASN A 317 97.08 44.60 -13.41
C ASN A 317 96.90 43.07 -13.18
N THR A 318 96.49 42.15 -14.10
CA THR A 318 96.56 41.93 -15.59
C THR A 318 97.93 41.47 -16.13
N PRO A 319 98.06 40.74 -17.27
CA PRO A 319 97.03 40.25 -18.24
C PRO A 319 97.19 38.80 -18.80
N ARG A 320 96.19 38.39 -19.62
CA ARG A 320 96.21 37.62 -20.92
C ARG A 320 95.18 36.46 -21.00
N THR A 321 94.85 35.79 -22.12
CA THR A 321 94.60 36.07 -23.58
C THR A 321 94.84 34.75 -24.36
N ALA A 322 94.04 34.23 -25.30
CA ALA A 322 92.78 34.64 -25.98
C ALA A 322 91.71 33.50 -25.81
N GLY A 323 90.60 33.32 -26.55
CA GLY A 323 89.97 33.98 -27.72
C GLY A 323 90.13 33.20 -29.06
N GLY A 324 89.10 33.01 -29.91
CA GLY A 324 87.69 33.44 -29.79
C GLY A 324 86.87 33.37 -31.11
N GLN A 325 85.83 34.23 -31.19
CA GLN A 325 84.90 34.52 -32.33
C GLN A 325 83.76 33.48 -32.57
N GLN A 326 82.45 33.81 -32.68
CA GLN A 326 81.64 34.90 -33.32
C GLN A 326 81.25 34.59 -34.78
N PRO A 327 80.10 35.07 -35.35
CA PRO A 327 79.33 36.28 -34.96
C PRO A 327 77.77 36.23 -34.90
N LEU A 328 77.21 37.15 -34.09
CA LEU A 328 76.14 38.16 -34.35
C LEU A 328 74.77 37.78 -35.01
N ALA A 329 73.64 38.50 -34.80
CA ALA A 329 73.43 39.87 -34.28
C ALA A 329 72.04 40.14 -33.63
N ARG A 330 72.02 41.04 -32.61
CA ARG A 330 71.14 42.24 -32.44
C ARG A 330 69.58 42.16 -32.52
N ARG A 331 68.80 42.91 -31.70
CA ARG A 331 69.03 43.74 -30.47
C ARG A 331 67.69 44.31 -29.94
N ALA A 332 67.57 44.54 -28.61
CA ALA A 332 66.69 45.55 -27.95
C ALA A 332 65.16 45.34 -28.14
N SER A 333 64.21 45.90 -27.37
CA SER A 333 64.07 46.56 -26.05
C SER A 333 62.55 46.90 -25.90
N ASP A 334 61.92 47.16 -24.75
CA ASP A 334 62.31 47.19 -23.34
C ASP A 334 61.06 47.02 -22.42
N ASN A 335 61.27 47.07 -21.10
CA ASN A 335 60.38 47.52 -19.99
C ASN A 335 58.90 47.99 -20.24
N SER A 336 57.95 47.90 -19.29
CA SER A 336 57.84 47.13 -18.04
C SER A 336 56.49 47.35 -17.31
N ASN A 337 55.97 46.28 -16.67
CA ASN A 337 55.40 46.25 -15.31
C ASN A 337 54.08 46.99 -14.95
N LYS A 338 53.45 46.50 -13.86
CA LYS A 338 52.21 46.92 -13.15
C LYS A 338 50.88 46.77 -13.91
N GLN A 339 49.85 46.06 -13.43
CA GLN A 339 49.21 45.89 -12.10
C GLN A 339 48.18 46.97 -11.72
N GLN A 340 47.15 46.53 -10.96
CA GLN A 340 46.10 47.31 -10.28
C GLN A 340 45.05 48.00 -11.18
N ALA A 341 43.75 48.05 -10.85
CA ALA A 341 42.91 47.21 -9.98
C ALA A 341 41.41 47.48 -10.27
N GLU A 342 40.55 46.69 -9.64
CA GLU A 342 39.11 46.86 -9.34
C GLU A 342 38.34 48.10 -9.85
N ALA A 343 37.18 47.84 -10.47
CA ALA A 343 35.96 48.62 -10.26
C ALA A 343 34.70 47.75 -10.53
N ASP A 344 33.79 47.69 -9.57
CA ASP A 344 32.49 47.00 -9.68
C ASP A 344 31.43 47.92 -10.31
N LEU A 345 30.64 47.42 -11.28
CA LEU A 345 29.39 48.06 -11.70
C LEU A 345 28.29 47.07 -12.13
N ASN A 346 27.26 46.98 -11.28
CA ASN A 346 25.93 46.45 -11.56
C ASN A 346 25.27 47.00 -12.86
N LYS A 347 24.63 46.13 -13.67
CA LYS A 347 23.24 46.33 -14.22
C LYS A 347 22.70 45.19 -15.14
N LYS A 348 21.93 44.30 -14.52
CA LYS A 348 20.61 43.74 -14.93
C LYS A 348 20.09 44.04 -16.36
N LYS A 349 19.75 42.99 -17.13
CA LYS A 349 18.76 43.06 -18.23
C LYS A 349 18.05 41.71 -18.46
N ASN A 350 16.75 41.75 -18.79
CA ASN A 350 15.90 40.57 -19.01
C ASN A 350 15.86 40.17 -20.49
N ILE A 351 15.69 38.86 -20.78
CA ILE A 351 15.18 38.34 -22.05
C ILE A 351 13.94 37.47 -21.78
N ARG A 352 13.04 37.35 -22.77
CA ARG A 352 11.67 36.82 -22.62
C ARG A 352 11.51 35.39 -23.16
N LYS A 353 10.50 34.72 -22.59
CA LYS A 353 9.74 33.54 -23.07
C LYS A 353 9.95 33.12 -24.54
N ALA A 354 10.12 31.82 -24.75
CA ALA A 354 9.55 31.10 -25.88
C ALA A 354 8.39 30.21 -25.39
N LYS A 355 7.43 29.87 -26.27
CA LYS A 355 6.24 29.06 -25.96
C LYS A 355 6.02 28.05 -27.08
N GLY A 356 6.37 26.78 -26.84
CA GLY A 356 6.09 25.67 -27.75
C GLY A 356 5.04 24.74 -27.15
N GLY A 357 3.91 24.56 -27.84
CA GLY A 357 2.91 23.55 -27.50
C GLY A 357 2.99 22.40 -28.49
N ILE A 358 2.90 21.17 -28.01
CA ILE A 358 2.80 19.98 -28.85
C ILE A 358 1.34 19.51 -28.82
N LYS A 359 0.71 19.46 -29.99
CA LYS A 359 -0.63 18.94 -30.23
C LYS A 359 -0.45 17.59 -30.92
N ILE A 360 -0.80 16.50 -30.24
CA ILE A 360 -0.87 15.17 -30.86
C ILE A 360 -2.30 14.98 -31.34
N GLU A 361 -2.45 14.51 -32.58
CA GLU A 361 -3.75 14.44 -33.26
C GLU A 361 -4.37 13.04 -33.16
N VAL A 362 -5.70 13.00 -33.25
CA VAL A 362 -6.48 11.77 -33.19
C VAL A 362 -6.50 11.13 -34.57
N MET A 363 -6.17 9.84 -34.66
CA MET A 363 -6.49 9.02 -35.83
C MET A 363 -7.46 7.92 -35.40
N HIS A 364 -8.67 7.97 -35.97
CA HIS A 364 -9.42 6.75 -36.30
C HIS A 364 -9.20 6.47 -37.79
N GLU A 365 -9.19 5.21 -38.17
CA GLU A 365 -9.82 4.73 -39.41
C GLU A 365 -10.15 3.23 -39.25
N GLU A 366 -11.11 2.74 -40.03
CA GLU A 366 -11.65 1.39 -39.91
C GLU A 366 -10.87 0.36 -40.74
N SER A 367 -10.85 -0.92 -40.31
CA SER A 367 -11.27 -2.06 -41.16
C SER A 367 -10.97 -3.44 -40.55
N GLN A 368 -11.99 -4.31 -40.57
CA GLN A 368 -11.94 -5.79 -40.71
C GLN A 368 -11.11 -6.59 -39.67
N GLY A 369 -11.52 -7.79 -39.25
CA GLY A 369 -12.65 -8.62 -39.66
C GLY A 369 -12.24 -10.09 -39.63
N GLY A 370 -12.72 -10.86 -38.65
CA GLY A 370 -12.25 -12.24 -38.45
C GLY A 370 -13.11 -13.02 -37.46
N SER A 371 -14.18 -13.64 -37.96
CA SER A 371 -14.98 -14.60 -37.20
C SER A 371 -14.39 -16.00 -37.34
N THR A 372 -14.52 -16.83 -36.29
CA THR A 372 -14.44 -18.29 -36.44
C THR A 372 -15.40 -18.93 -35.43
N HIS A 373 -16.30 -19.77 -35.92
CA HIS A 373 -17.38 -20.38 -35.16
C HIS A 373 -17.44 -21.88 -35.48
N VAL A 374 -17.41 -22.72 -34.44
CA VAL A 374 -17.53 -24.20 -34.50
C VAL A 374 -18.44 -24.57 -33.32
N VAL A 375 -19.76 -24.74 -33.51
CA VAL A 375 -20.42 -25.96 -34.04
C VAL A 375 -19.99 -27.20 -33.24
N VAL A 376 -20.64 -27.56 -32.13
CA VAL A 376 -22.03 -28.05 -31.95
C VAL A 376 -22.28 -29.43 -32.55
N THR A 377 -22.53 -30.39 -31.66
CA THR A 377 -23.42 -31.55 -31.79
C THR A 377 -24.26 -31.56 -30.50
N ASN A 378 -25.59 -31.51 -30.50
CA ASN A 378 -26.54 -32.54 -30.95
C ASN A 378 -26.32 -33.86 -30.17
N GLU A 379 -27.32 -34.50 -29.55
CA GLU A 379 -28.78 -34.28 -29.56
C GLU A 379 -29.43 -35.05 -28.40
N THR A 380 -30.61 -34.63 -27.92
CA THR A 380 -31.79 -35.48 -27.66
C THR A 380 -32.97 -34.61 -27.22
N GLU A 381 -34.11 -34.73 -27.88
CA GLU A 381 -35.38 -34.18 -27.44
C GLU A 381 -36.08 -35.12 -26.46
N GLU A 382 -36.80 -34.59 -25.47
CA GLU A 382 -38.07 -35.20 -25.07
C GLU A 382 -39.06 -34.12 -24.59
N SER A 383 -40.22 -34.03 -25.25
CA SER A 383 -41.30 -33.11 -24.88
C SER A 383 -42.64 -33.60 -25.42
N LEU A 384 -43.20 -34.63 -24.78
CA LEU A 384 -44.55 -35.10 -25.08
C LEU A 384 -45.59 -34.42 -24.19
N SER A 385 -46.08 -33.28 -24.68
CA SER A 385 -47.33 -32.70 -24.21
C SER A 385 -48.49 -33.65 -24.46
N ASN A 386 -49.33 -33.92 -23.46
CA ASN A 386 -50.68 -34.44 -23.71
C ASN A 386 -51.68 -33.92 -22.68
N ARG A 387 -52.72 -33.25 -23.19
CA ARG A 387 -53.84 -32.71 -22.40
C ARG A 387 -55.09 -32.79 -23.28
N ARG A 388 -56.19 -33.31 -22.73
CA ARG A 388 -57.49 -33.57 -23.40
C ARG A 388 -57.48 -34.71 -24.43
N ARG A 389 -58.10 -35.83 -24.08
CA ARG A 389 -59.53 -35.96 -24.38
C ARG A 389 -60.26 -36.60 -23.20
#